data_AF-A0A2P8G4Z6-F1
#
_entry.id   AF-A0A2P8G4Z6-F1
#
_cell.length_a   1.000
_cell.length_b   1.000
_cell.length_c   1.000
_cell.angle_alpha   90.00
_cell.angle_beta   90.00
_cell.angle_gamma   90.00
#
_symmetry.space_group_name_H-M   'P 1'
#
loop_
_entity.id
_entity.type
_entity.pdbx_description
1 polymer ?
#
loop_
_entity_poly.entity_id
_entity_poly.type
_entity_poly.pdbx_seq_one_letter_code
_entity_poly.pdbx_strand_id
1 'polypeptide(L)'
;MSLFSKFFKKKEDKPAPPPQEENPLPWIAPENNPWRLHLLDLRPVADRMLSTSKDERMAQNAVSYGSEDGLVFLGQAPVIPVEMTANLTFPVDGQLYPGVLFTPEAMEHKWAIYFHDDKLIFVRSWMRQVYVVAQTRQENGMLIVESVQGSFGEENPAHTLSILQFLMTGYVRNQIVPVPLPEEIKNDTRTAAMWSFSMFGKLAKVGVFDEQFKAQSDIPVRSHTLLHIAAAKGDLAAITSLHQKGYNLDARAGDGLTVLQWSISVEGTAVLEHLLALGAHPDARSTEGATALMNAVQSNRSDALQLLIKAGADVNAKDDRGFTALHRAAEMGHLELAKVLLAAGADKHVVAQGHTPVSLAEARQEAAMIQLLQ
;
A
#
# COMPACT_ATOMS: atom_id res chain seq x y z
N MET A 1 -31.06 -4.70 37.06
CA MET A 1 -31.48 -3.36 36.61
C MET A 1 -30.23 -2.60 36.20
N SER A 2 -30.15 -2.28 34.92
CA SER A 2 -28.95 -1.75 34.24
C SER A 2 -28.77 -0.24 34.51
N LEU A 3 -27.52 0.16 34.74
CA LEU A 3 -27.05 1.52 34.99
C LEU A 3 -26.84 2.34 33.69
N PHE A 4 -27.60 2.06 32.62
CA PHE A 4 -27.43 2.66 31.28
C PHE A 4 -28.61 3.50 30.79
N SER A 5 -29.36 4.16 31.68
CA SER A 5 -30.44 5.07 31.25
C SER A 5 -30.47 6.35 32.07
N LYS A 6 -29.83 7.41 31.56
CA LYS A 6 -30.18 8.82 31.86
C LYS A 6 -29.26 9.77 31.08
N PHE A 7 -29.44 9.92 29.76
CA PHE A 7 -29.01 11.14 29.02
C PHE A 7 -29.64 11.28 27.62
N PHE A 8 -30.90 10.88 27.41
CA PHE A 8 -31.60 11.21 26.16
C PHE A 8 -33.06 11.58 26.42
N LYS A 9 -33.37 12.89 26.38
CA LYS A 9 -34.74 13.39 26.21
C LYS A 9 -35.02 13.44 24.70
N LYS A 10 -36.09 12.74 24.31
CA LYS A 10 -36.66 12.54 22.96
C LYS A 10 -36.70 13.79 22.08
N LYS A 11 -36.15 13.70 20.87
CA LYS A 11 -36.84 14.18 19.66
C LYS A 11 -37.66 13.01 19.13
N GLU A 12 -38.89 13.26 18.70
CA GLU A 12 -39.73 12.23 18.06
C GLU A 12 -39.08 11.82 16.74
N ASP A 13 -38.47 10.63 16.73
CA ASP A 13 -38.03 9.97 15.51
C ASP A 13 -39.27 9.47 14.77
N LYS A 14 -39.37 9.82 13.48
CA LYS A 14 -40.24 9.11 12.53
C LYS A 14 -39.99 7.61 12.69
N PRO A 15 -41.02 6.74 12.66
CA PRO A 15 -40.80 5.31 12.74
C PRO A 15 -39.81 4.94 11.63
N ALA A 16 -38.69 4.34 12.04
CA ALA A 16 -37.76 3.76 11.09
C ALA A 16 -38.57 2.84 10.16
N PRO A 17 -38.36 2.89 8.83
CA PRO A 17 -38.99 1.92 7.96
C PRO A 17 -38.70 0.52 8.53
N PRO A 18 -39.67 -0.41 8.45
CA PRO A 18 -39.42 -1.78 8.89
C PRO A 18 -38.12 -2.24 8.23
N PRO A 19 -37.23 -2.94 8.97
CA PRO A 19 -36.00 -3.44 8.36
C PRO A 19 -36.43 -4.22 7.13
N GLN A 20 -36.04 -3.73 5.95
CA GLN A 20 -36.21 -4.51 4.74
C GLN A 20 -35.50 -5.83 5.04
N GLU A 21 -36.19 -6.96 4.86
CA GLU A 21 -35.56 -8.27 4.84
C GLU A 21 -34.57 -8.26 3.67
N GLU A 22 -33.38 -7.73 3.95
CA GLU A 22 -32.29 -7.68 3.00
C GLU A 22 -31.86 -9.11 2.76
N ASN A 23 -32.11 -9.59 1.54
CA ASN A 23 -31.82 -10.94 1.10
C ASN A 23 -30.42 -11.41 1.57
N PRO A 24 -30.26 -12.70 1.90
CA PRO A 24 -28.94 -13.26 2.20
C PRO A 24 -27.94 -12.93 1.09
N LEU A 25 -26.68 -12.70 1.47
CA LEU A 25 -25.67 -12.32 0.50
C LEU A 25 -25.42 -13.46 -0.51
N PRO A 26 -25.09 -13.13 -1.77
CA PRO A 26 -24.93 -14.13 -2.81
C PRO A 26 -23.65 -14.95 -2.60
N TRP A 27 -23.69 -16.19 -3.08
CA TRP A 27 -22.53 -17.07 -3.13
C TRP A 27 -21.95 -17.12 -4.55
N ILE A 28 -20.63 -17.20 -4.65
CA ILE A 28 -19.87 -17.39 -5.89
C ILE A 28 -19.46 -18.85 -5.96
N ALA A 29 -19.86 -19.51 -7.06
CA ALA A 29 -19.55 -20.91 -7.31
C ALA A 29 -18.06 -21.11 -7.67
N PRO A 30 -17.45 -22.28 -7.35
CA PRO A 30 -16.06 -22.63 -7.66
C PRO A 30 -15.63 -22.41 -9.11
N GLU A 31 -16.53 -22.65 -10.07
CA GLU A 31 -16.29 -22.47 -11.50
C GLU A 31 -16.07 -20.99 -11.88
N ASN A 32 -16.57 -20.06 -11.07
CA ASN A 32 -16.61 -18.62 -11.35
C ASN A 32 -15.55 -17.82 -10.59
N ASN A 33 -14.56 -18.48 -9.96
CA ASN A 33 -13.48 -17.80 -9.27
C ASN A 33 -12.14 -18.54 -9.43
N PRO A 34 -10.99 -17.84 -9.35
CA PRO A 34 -9.67 -18.42 -9.63
C PRO A 34 -9.23 -19.42 -8.56
N TRP A 35 -9.82 -19.41 -7.37
CA TRP A 35 -9.45 -20.30 -6.26
C TRP A 35 -10.21 -21.63 -6.26
N ARG A 36 -11.24 -21.79 -7.12
CA ARG A 36 -12.11 -22.97 -7.15
C ARG A 36 -12.79 -23.26 -5.81
N LEU A 37 -13.19 -22.21 -5.11
CA LEU A 37 -13.84 -22.28 -3.79
C LEU A 37 -15.30 -21.85 -3.85
N HIS A 38 -16.11 -22.31 -2.90
CA HIS A 38 -17.38 -21.68 -2.61
C HIS A 38 -17.14 -20.43 -1.77
N LEU A 39 -17.39 -19.25 -2.34
CA LEU A 39 -17.09 -17.97 -1.70
C LEU A 39 -18.36 -17.19 -1.41
N LEU A 40 -18.40 -16.48 -0.29
CA LEU A 40 -19.44 -15.51 -0.01
C LEU A 40 -19.09 -14.20 -0.70
N ASP A 41 -19.99 -13.63 -1.50
CA ASP A 41 -19.80 -12.33 -2.14
C ASP A 41 -20.13 -11.21 -1.14
N LEU A 42 -19.10 -10.49 -0.71
CA LEU A 42 -19.21 -9.47 0.33
C LEU A 42 -19.36 -8.05 -0.25
N ARG A 43 -19.16 -7.88 -1.57
CA ARG A 43 -19.27 -6.59 -2.27
C ARG A 43 -20.58 -5.84 -2.02
N PRO A 44 -21.76 -6.50 -1.96
CA PRO A 44 -23.02 -5.79 -1.68
C PRO A 44 -23.00 -4.96 -0.38
N VAL A 45 -22.20 -5.37 0.61
CA VAL A 45 -21.98 -4.64 1.86
C VAL A 45 -20.71 -3.79 1.78
N ALA A 46 -19.58 -4.38 1.43
CA ALA A 46 -18.28 -3.73 1.50
C ALA A 46 -18.14 -2.51 0.57
N ASP A 47 -18.81 -2.49 -0.58
CA ASP A 47 -18.75 -1.37 -1.53
C ASP A 47 -19.71 -0.23 -1.18
N ARG A 48 -20.76 -0.52 -0.40
CA ARG A 48 -21.81 0.45 -0.04
C ARG A 48 -21.63 1.05 1.35
N MET A 49 -20.99 0.32 2.26
CA MET A 49 -20.82 0.79 3.63
C MET A 49 -19.77 1.90 3.71
N LEU A 50 -20.22 3.05 4.21
CA LEU A 50 -19.34 4.10 4.72
C LEU A 50 -19.06 3.83 6.20
N SER A 51 -17.86 4.17 6.67
CA SER A 51 -17.55 4.12 8.10
C SER A 51 -18.50 5.06 8.86
N THR A 52 -19.29 4.51 9.78
CA THR A 52 -20.37 5.24 10.48
C THR A 52 -19.96 5.79 11.84
N SER A 53 -18.68 5.70 12.22
CA SER A 53 -18.21 6.17 13.53
C SER A 53 -18.41 7.68 13.67
N LYS A 54 -19.12 8.09 14.73
CA LYS A 54 -19.31 9.50 15.12
C LYS A 54 -18.36 9.96 16.23
N ASP A 55 -17.42 9.10 16.67
CA ASP A 55 -16.44 9.45 17.71
C ASP A 55 -15.31 10.28 17.08
N GLU A 56 -15.16 11.52 17.52
CA GLU A 56 -14.13 12.45 17.05
C GLU A 56 -12.70 11.90 17.22
N ARG A 57 -12.46 11.09 18.25
CA ARG A 57 -11.15 10.43 18.45
C ARG A 57 -10.87 9.40 17.37
N MET A 58 -11.90 8.71 16.90
CA MET A 58 -11.79 7.72 15.82
C MET A 58 -11.53 8.41 14.48
N ALA A 59 -12.09 9.61 14.28
CA ALA A 59 -11.77 10.45 13.13
C ALA A 59 -10.32 10.98 13.23
N GLN A 60 -9.90 11.53 14.37
CA GLN A 60 -8.54 12.06 14.56
C GLN A 60 -7.43 10.99 14.48
N ASN A 61 -7.65 9.79 15.03
CA ASN A 61 -6.69 8.68 14.96
C ASN A 61 -6.62 8.03 13.58
N ALA A 62 -7.70 8.09 12.80
CA ALA A 62 -7.68 7.70 11.39
C ALA A 62 -6.97 8.74 10.52
N VAL A 63 -6.82 9.99 11.01
CA VAL A 63 -6.37 11.14 10.21
C VAL A 63 -4.86 11.24 9.98
N SER A 64 -4.01 10.53 10.74
CA SER A 64 -2.57 10.77 10.66
C SER A 64 -1.73 9.50 10.84
N TYR A 65 -1.63 8.68 9.79
CA TYR A 65 -0.50 7.75 9.63
C TYR A 65 0.55 8.25 8.64
N GLY A 66 0.27 9.32 7.89
CA GLY A 66 1.19 9.90 6.89
C GLY A 66 2.54 10.37 7.45
N SER A 67 2.73 10.36 8.77
CA SER A 67 3.99 10.71 9.44
C SER A 67 4.47 9.67 10.46
N GLU A 68 3.77 8.54 10.65
CA GLU A 68 4.10 7.57 11.69
C GLU A 68 4.96 6.41 11.16
N ASP A 69 6.03 6.09 11.88
CA ASP A 69 6.97 5.01 11.55
C ASP A 69 6.72 3.73 12.35
N GLY A 70 5.78 3.76 13.31
CA GLY A 70 5.41 2.63 14.15
C GLY A 70 6.30 2.38 15.35
N LEU A 71 7.36 3.18 15.55
CA LEU A 71 8.30 2.99 16.66
C LEU A 71 7.62 3.08 18.04
N VAL A 72 6.53 3.85 18.13
CA VAL A 72 5.72 3.99 19.36
C VAL A 72 5.08 2.68 19.83
N PHE A 73 4.89 1.69 18.94
CA PHE A 73 4.27 0.40 19.27
C PHE A 73 5.29 -0.67 19.64
N LEU A 74 6.58 -0.39 19.50
CA LEU A 74 7.64 -1.34 19.78
C LEU A 74 7.63 -1.73 21.26
N GLY A 75 7.67 -3.03 21.54
CA GLY A 75 7.66 -3.57 22.91
C GLY A 75 6.30 -3.57 23.60
N GLN A 76 5.23 -3.06 22.98
CA GLN A 76 3.88 -3.16 23.54
C GLN A 76 3.35 -4.60 23.42
N ALA A 77 2.66 -5.07 24.46
CA ALA A 77 2.03 -6.38 24.47
C ALA A 77 0.68 -6.37 23.72
N PRO A 78 0.31 -7.48 23.05
CA PRO A 78 -1.03 -7.66 22.49
C PRO A 78 -2.14 -7.51 23.53
N VAL A 79 -3.30 -6.98 23.12
CA VAL A 79 -4.51 -6.88 23.97
C VAL A 79 -4.96 -8.25 24.51
N ILE A 80 -4.83 -9.30 23.69
CA ILE A 80 -5.19 -10.68 24.04
C ILE A 80 -3.90 -11.52 24.04
N PRO A 81 -3.33 -11.86 25.20
CA PRO A 81 -1.99 -12.45 25.29
C PRO A 81 -2.00 -13.97 25.08
N VAL A 82 -2.30 -14.41 23.87
CA VAL A 82 -2.19 -15.82 23.45
C VAL A 82 -0.90 -16.02 22.67
N GLU A 83 -0.23 -17.16 22.85
CA GLU A 83 0.95 -17.53 22.07
C GLU A 83 0.64 -18.74 21.18
N MET A 84 1.16 -18.73 19.96
CA MET A 84 1.02 -19.83 19.02
C MET A 84 2.23 -19.94 18.09
N THR A 85 2.54 -21.16 17.66
CA THR A 85 3.56 -21.43 16.65
C THR A 85 3.02 -21.11 15.25
N ALA A 86 3.85 -20.55 14.39
CA ALA A 86 3.51 -20.24 13.01
C ALA A 86 4.54 -20.83 12.05
N ASN A 87 4.10 -21.07 10.81
CA ASN A 87 4.98 -21.38 9.69
C ASN A 87 4.38 -20.76 8.44
N LEU A 88 4.37 -19.42 8.42
CA LEU A 88 3.87 -18.64 7.30
C LEU A 88 5.06 -17.98 6.61
N THR A 89 5.08 -18.03 5.29
CA THR A 89 6.23 -17.58 4.50
C THR A 89 5.77 -16.61 3.42
N PHE A 90 6.46 -15.50 3.30
CA PHE A 90 6.16 -14.45 2.32
C PHE A 90 7.44 -14.10 1.55
N PRO A 91 7.42 -14.04 0.21
CA PRO A 91 8.57 -13.56 -0.54
C PRO A 91 8.87 -12.11 -0.18
N VAL A 92 10.15 -11.73 -0.15
CA VAL A 92 10.62 -10.34 0.03
C VAL A 92 11.54 -9.94 -1.12
N ASP A 93 11.57 -8.64 -1.43
CA ASP A 93 12.41 -8.10 -2.49
C ASP A 93 13.85 -7.90 -1.98
N GLY A 94 14.59 -9.00 -1.86
CA GLY A 94 15.93 -9.05 -1.27
C GLY A 94 15.88 -9.06 0.26
N GLN A 95 15.75 -7.88 0.87
CA GLN A 95 15.67 -7.72 2.32
C GLN A 95 14.53 -6.77 2.68
N LEU A 96 13.72 -7.19 3.64
CA LEU A 96 12.71 -6.33 4.26
C LEU A 96 13.38 -5.46 5.32
N TYR A 97 13.31 -4.15 5.13
CA TYR A 97 13.83 -3.17 6.07
C TYR A 97 12.73 -2.69 7.02
N PRO A 98 13.09 -2.21 8.23
CA PRO A 98 12.10 -1.62 9.13
C PRO A 98 11.31 -0.47 8.48
N GLY A 99 10.02 -0.40 8.81
CA GLY A 99 9.09 0.57 8.25
C GLY A 99 7.64 0.10 8.29
N VAL A 100 6.80 0.71 7.45
CA VAL A 100 5.37 0.42 7.37
C VAL A 100 5.05 -0.50 6.19
N LEU A 101 4.13 -1.44 6.39
CA LEU A 101 3.68 -2.42 5.40
C LEU A 101 2.33 -2.06 4.77
N PHE A 102 2.02 -0.78 4.74
CA PHE A 102 0.83 -0.21 4.12
C PHE A 102 1.20 1.10 3.44
N THR A 103 0.37 1.56 2.50
CA THR A 103 0.56 2.88 1.88
C THR A 103 0.10 3.96 2.86
N PRO A 104 0.98 4.85 3.36
CA PRO A 104 0.67 5.79 4.44
C PRO A 104 -0.48 6.75 4.16
N GLU A 105 -0.76 7.02 2.88
CA GLU A 105 -1.78 7.96 2.42
C GLU A 105 -3.16 7.32 2.20
N ALA A 106 -3.24 5.97 2.12
CA ALA A 106 -4.50 5.27 1.95
C ALA A 106 -5.25 5.15 3.29
N MET A 107 -6.03 6.18 3.63
CA MET A 107 -6.81 6.31 4.88
C MET A 107 -8.01 5.35 5.03
N GLU A 108 -7.97 4.17 4.43
CA GLU A 108 -9.13 3.26 4.39
C GLU A 108 -8.92 1.95 5.17
N HIS A 109 -7.77 1.82 5.82
CA HIS A 109 -7.35 0.55 6.34
C HIS A 109 -7.65 0.35 7.83
N LYS A 110 -8.22 -0.81 8.14
CA LYS A 110 -8.60 -1.23 9.51
C LYS A 110 -7.41 -1.60 10.41
N TRP A 111 -6.28 -1.93 9.77
CA TRP A 111 -5.04 -2.34 10.43
C TRP A 111 -3.90 -1.44 9.95
N ALA A 112 -2.98 -1.11 10.85
CA ALA A 112 -1.67 -0.57 10.52
C ALA A 112 -0.64 -1.66 10.84
N ILE A 113 0.22 -1.98 9.88
CA ILE A 113 1.14 -3.11 9.96
C ILE A 113 2.55 -2.56 9.85
N TYR A 114 3.40 -2.90 10.81
CA TYR A 114 4.77 -2.44 10.88
C TYR A 114 5.73 -3.62 10.90
N PHE A 115 6.93 -3.38 10.39
CA PHE A 115 8.05 -4.30 10.53
C PHE A 115 9.18 -3.61 11.28
N HIS A 116 9.58 -4.16 12.43
CA HIS A 116 10.66 -3.64 13.28
C HIS A 116 11.27 -4.79 14.09
N ASP A 117 12.60 -4.78 14.28
CA ASP A 117 13.33 -5.76 15.10
C ASP A 117 12.93 -7.22 14.83
N ASP A 118 12.86 -7.59 13.54
CA ASP A 118 12.42 -8.90 13.05
C ASP A 118 11.03 -9.31 13.55
N LYS A 119 10.15 -8.33 13.79
CA LYS A 119 8.76 -8.55 14.19
C LYS A 119 7.79 -7.83 13.25
N LEU A 120 6.69 -8.51 12.96
CA LEU A 120 5.50 -7.88 12.41
C LEU A 120 4.61 -7.41 13.56
N ILE A 121 4.20 -6.16 13.54
CA ILE A 121 3.34 -5.56 14.58
C ILE A 121 2.04 -5.12 13.92
N PHE A 122 0.93 -5.72 14.33
CA PHE A 122 -0.40 -5.45 13.82
C PHE A 122 -1.19 -4.60 14.81
N VAL A 123 -1.48 -3.38 14.39
CA VAL A 123 -2.14 -2.37 15.20
C VAL A 123 -3.53 -2.10 14.64
N ARG A 124 -4.53 -2.04 15.51
CA ARG A 124 -5.87 -1.64 15.11
C ARG A 124 -5.91 -0.14 14.87
N SER A 125 -6.07 0.30 13.62
CA SER A 125 -5.74 1.67 13.19
C SER A 125 -6.41 2.78 14.02
N TRP A 126 -7.68 2.64 14.40
CA TRP A 126 -8.36 3.69 15.16
C TRP A 126 -8.19 3.56 16.68
N MET A 127 -7.94 2.35 17.19
CA MET A 127 -7.71 2.11 18.62
C MET A 127 -6.26 2.40 19.02
N ARG A 128 -5.33 2.35 18.05
CA ARG A 128 -3.89 2.46 18.27
C ARG A 128 -3.40 1.45 19.33
N GLN A 129 -3.92 0.24 19.25
CA GLN A 129 -3.60 -0.88 20.14
C GLN A 129 -2.98 -2.01 19.33
N VAL A 130 -1.96 -2.64 19.90
CA VAL A 130 -1.33 -3.84 19.34
C VAL A 130 -2.24 -5.05 19.59
N TYR A 131 -2.62 -5.74 18.53
CA TYR A 131 -3.45 -6.95 18.60
C TYR A 131 -2.62 -8.21 18.35
N VAL A 132 -1.62 -8.11 17.48
CA VAL A 132 -0.74 -9.23 17.15
C VAL A 132 0.69 -8.74 16.98
N VAL A 133 1.62 -9.48 17.55
CA VAL A 133 3.06 -9.37 17.30
C VAL A 133 3.55 -10.73 16.80
N ALA A 134 4.11 -10.77 15.60
CA ALA A 134 4.63 -11.99 15.00
C ALA A 134 6.17 -11.94 15.03
N GLN A 135 6.81 -12.94 15.63
CA GLN A 135 8.26 -13.10 15.53
C GLN A 135 8.59 -13.66 14.15
N THR A 136 9.58 -13.05 13.50
CA THR A 136 9.97 -13.42 12.15
C THR A 136 11.48 -13.64 12.03
N ARG A 137 11.86 -14.23 10.91
CA ARG A 137 13.23 -14.35 10.43
C ARG A 137 13.24 -14.19 8.91
N GLN A 138 14.32 -13.63 8.38
CA GLN A 138 14.52 -13.54 6.92
C GLN A 138 15.55 -14.58 6.47
N GLU A 139 15.22 -15.34 5.43
CA GLU A 139 16.11 -16.35 4.86
C GLU A 139 15.81 -16.56 3.38
N ASN A 140 16.85 -16.57 2.52
CA ASN A 140 16.75 -16.88 1.10
C ASN A 140 15.67 -16.07 0.35
N GLY A 141 15.53 -14.78 0.66
CA GLY A 141 14.52 -13.91 0.04
C GLY A 141 13.09 -14.16 0.52
N MET A 142 12.93 -14.85 1.66
CA MET A 142 11.63 -15.10 2.30
C MET A 142 11.61 -14.49 3.71
N LEU A 143 10.48 -13.90 4.08
CA LEU A 143 10.11 -13.60 5.46
C LEU A 143 9.33 -14.80 6.02
N ILE A 144 9.85 -15.38 7.09
CA ILE A 144 9.27 -16.54 7.77
C ILE A 144 8.72 -16.06 9.12
N VAL A 145 7.44 -16.31 9.36
CA VAL A 145 6.78 -16.08 10.65
C VAL A 145 6.87 -17.36 11.47
N GLU A 146 7.61 -17.31 12.58
CA GLU A 146 7.96 -18.47 13.41
C GLU A 146 6.99 -18.63 14.59
N SER A 147 6.57 -17.52 15.18
CA SER A 147 5.59 -17.50 16.26
C SER A 147 4.75 -16.24 16.25
N VAL A 148 3.59 -16.31 16.88
CA VAL A 148 2.62 -15.22 16.98
C VAL A 148 2.20 -15.09 18.43
N GLN A 149 2.27 -13.85 18.94
CA GLN A 149 1.66 -13.44 20.19
C GLN A 149 0.48 -12.54 19.87
N GLY A 150 -0.69 -12.78 20.47
CA GLY A 150 -1.88 -11.99 20.20
C GLY A 150 -3.02 -12.73 19.54
N SER A 151 -4.12 -12.02 19.35
CA SER A 151 -5.24 -12.42 18.50
C SER A 151 -5.87 -11.18 17.88
N PHE A 152 -6.47 -11.34 16.69
CA PHE A 152 -7.24 -10.31 16.01
C PHE A 152 -8.67 -10.11 16.55
N GLY A 153 -9.10 -10.88 17.55
CA GLY A 153 -10.38 -10.66 18.23
C GLY A 153 -10.80 -11.76 19.19
N GLU A 154 -10.61 -13.02 18.80
CA GLU A 154 -11.00 -14.20 19.60
C GLU A 154 -9.85 -15.17 19.75
N GLU A 155 -9.81 -15.96 20.83
CA GLU A 155 -8.73 -16.90 21.14
C GLU A 155 -8.78 -18.17 20.27
N ASN A 156 -8.82 -18.02 18.95
CA ASN A 156 -8.70 -19.09 17.97
C ASN A 156 -7.36 -18.95 17.21
N PRO A 157 -6.37 -19.83 17.47
CA PRO A 157 -5.07 -19.79 16.82
C PRO A 157 -5.14 -19.97 15.29
N ALA A 158 -5.93 -20.92 14.80
CA ALA A 158 -6.03 -21.20 13.37
C ALA A 158 -6.65 -20.02 12.61
N HIS A 159 -7.70 -19.41 13.19
CA HIS A 159 -8.29 -18.20 12.65
C HIS A 159 -7.33 -17.00 12.71
N THR A 160 -6.56 -16.84 13.79
CA THR A 160 -5.58 -15.75 13.91
C THR A 160 -4.51 -15.86 12.82
N LEU A 161 -4.01 -17.06 12.56
CA LEU A 161 -3.03 -17.31 11.50
C LEU A 161 -3.61 -17.09 10.10
N SER A 162 -4.87 -17.46 9.86
CA SER A 162 -5.53 -17.21 8.57
C SER A 162 -5.74 -15.71 8.34
N ILE A 163 -6.11 -14.95 9.38
CA ILE A 163 -6.20 -13.48 9.32
C ILE A 163 -4.83 -12.86 9.04
N LEU A 164 -3.77 -13.31 9.73
CA LEU A 164 -2.40 -12.81 9.48
C LEU A 164 -2.01 -13.07 8.03
N GLN A 165 -2.21 -14.28 7.53
CA GLN A 165 -1.95 -14.66 6.14
C GLN A 165 -2.72 -13.76 5.16
N PHE A 166 -3.99 -13.49 5.44
CA PHE A 166 -4.81 -12.57 4.64
C PHE A 166 -4.25 -11.15 4.67
N LEU A 167 -3.92 -10.60 5.83
CA LEU A 167 -3.38 -9.25 5.93
C LEU A 167 -2.05 -9.14 5.18
N MET A 168 -1.15 -10.11 5.31
CA MET A 168 0.11 -10.11 4.56
C MET A 168 -0.06 -10.35 3.05
N THR A 169 -1.18 -10.95 2.62
CA THR A 169 -1.44 -11.25 1.20
C THR A 169 -2.33 -10.24 0.52
N GLY A 170 -3.55 -10.08 1.01
CA GLY A 170 -4.51 -9.16 0.43
C GLY A 170 -4.20 -7.72 0.74
N TYR A 171 -3.86 -7.43 2.01
CA TYR A 171 -3.62 -6.06 2.42
C TYR A 171 -2.22 -5.60 1.98
N VAL A 172 -1.15 -6.17 2.55
CA VAL A 172 0.23 -5.65 2.39
C VAL A 172 0.67 -5.67 0.92
N ARG A 173 0.20 -6.65 0.14
CA ARG A 173 0.54 -6.81 -1.28
C ARG A 173 -0.55 -6.31 -2.23
N ASN A 174 -1.59 -5.64 -1.69
CA ASN A 174 -2.71 -5.07 -2.44
C ASN A 174 -3.37 -6.05 -3.42
N GLN A 175 -3.69 -7.25 -2.95
CA GLN A 175 -4.31 -8.31 -3.76
C GLN A 175 -5.75 -8.55 -3.34
N ILE A 176 -6.62 -8.75 -4.33
CA ILE A 176 -7.98 -9.22 -4.04
C ILE A 176 -7.90 -10.73 -3.80
N VAL A 177 -8.03 -11.14 -2.53
CA VAL A 177 -8.08 -12.54 -2.10
C VAL A 177 -9.23 -12.73 -1.10
N PRO A 178 -9.76 -13.96 -0.95
CA PRO A 178 -10.81 -14.24 0.02
C PRO A 178 -10.38 -13.90 1.45
N VAL A 179 -11.23 -13.16 2.17
CA VAL A 179 -11.06 -12.96 3.62
C VAL A 179 -11.44 -14.25 4.36
N PRO A 180 -10.69 -14.64 5.39
CA PRO A 180 -11.11 -15.73 6.27
C PRO A 180 -12.33 -15.26 7.07
N LEU A 181 -13.39 -16.05 7.07
CA LEU A 181 -14.61 -15.83 7.83
C LEU A 181 -14.71 -16.87 8.96
N PRO A 182 -15.19 -16.49 10.16
CA PRO A 182 -15.41 -17.42 11.26
C PRO A 182 -16.47 -18.46 10.88
N GLU A 183 -16.21 -19.73 11.14
CA GLU A 183 -17.14 -20.83 10.79
C GLU A 183 -18.47 -20.70 11.56
N GLU A 184 -18.43 -20.12 12.76
CA GLU A 184 -19.57 -19.95 13.67
C GLU A 184 -20.68 -19.09 13.05
N ILE A 185 -20.33 -18.16 12.16
CA ILE A 185 -21.27 -17.21 11.53
C ILE A 185 -21.61 -17.58 10.09
N LYS A 186 -21.23 -18.77 9.62
CA LYS A 186 -21.46 -19.25 8.23
C LYS A 186 -22.92 -19.28 7.81
N ASN A 187 -23.81 -19.58 8.75
CA ASN A 187 -25.25 -19.65 8.50
C ASN A 187 -25.93 -18.28 8.47
N ASP A 188 -25.24 -17.22 8.91
CA ASP A 188 -25.72 -15.84 8.85
C ASP A 188 -24.78 -14.99 7.98
N THR A 189 -25.04 -15.04 6.68
CA THR A 189 -24.25 -14.32 5.67
C THR A 189 -24.17 -12.82 5.93
N ARG A 190 -25.18 -12.22 6.56
CA ARG A 190 -25.18 -10.78 6.88
C ARG A 190 -24.25 -10.50 8.04
N THR A 191 -24.31 -11.29 9.11
CA THR A 191 -23.38 -11.18 10.22
C THR A 191 -21.94 -11.40 9.74
N ALA A 192 -21.70 -12.37 8.87
CA ALA A 192 -20.39 -12.57 8.23
C ALA A 192 -19.92 -11.35 7.43
N ALA A 193 -20.81 -10.71 6.68
CA ALA A 193 -20.48 -9.50 5.93
C ALA A 193 -20.19 -8.29 6.84
N MET A 194 -20.95 -8.12 7.91
CA MET A 194 -20.72 -7.05 8.88
C MET A 194 -19.42 -7.25 9.66
N TRP A 195 -19.17 -8.47 10.10
CA TRP A 195 -17.94 -8.85 10.79
C TRP A 195 -16.73 -8.60 9.89
N SER A 196 -16.75 -9.08 8.65
CA SER A 196 -15.63 -8.92 7.71
C SER A 196 -15.40 -7.47 7.33
N PHE A 197 -16.45 -6.67 7.12
CA PHE A 197 -16.31 -5.23 6.89
C PHE A 197 -15.73 -4.52 8.12
N SER A 198 -16.13 -4.90 9.33
CA SER A 198 -15.52 -4.39 10.55
C SER A 198 -14.02 -4.73 10.58
N MET A 199 -13.66 -5.97 10.30
CA MET A 199 -12.30 -6.49 10.39
C MET A 199 -11.36 -5.95 9.31
N PHE A 200 -11.81 -5.87 8.06
CA PHE A 200 -10.97 -5.60 6.89
C PHE A 200 -11.40 -4.39 6.06
N GLY A 201 -12.57 -3.80 6.35
CA GLY A 201 -13.08 -2.64 5.62
C GLY A 201 -13.45 -3.00 4.18
N LYS A 202 -13.17 -2.09 3.26
CA LYS A 202 -13.48 -2.28 1.83
C LYS A 202 -12.67 -3.39 1.17
N LEU A 203 -11.62 -3.92 1.82
CA LEU A 203 -10.83 -5.05 1.32
C LEU A 203 -11.62 -6.37 1.34
N ALA A 204 -12.66 -6.48 2.18
CA ALA A 204 -13.53 -7.65 2.26
C ALA A 204 -14.45 -7.75 1.03
N LYS A 205 -13.91 -8.10 -0.14
CA LYS A 205 -14.69 -8.25 -1.38
C LYS A 205 -15.37 -9.61 -1.48
N VAL A 206 -14.67 -10.67 -1.10
CA VAL A 206 -15.17 -12.05 -1.09
C VAL A 206 -14.64 -12.74 0.17
N GLY A 207 -15.38 -13.68 0.71
CA GLY A 207 -15.02 -14.40 1.94
C GLY A 207 -15.06 -15.90 1.80
N VAL A 208 -14.24 -16.59 2.59
CA VAL A 208 -14.14 -18.04 2.64
C VAL A 208 -14.25 -18.52 4.08
N PHE A 209 -14.98 -19.61 4.28
CA PHE A 209 -15.12 -20.31 5.55
C PHE A 209 -14.17 -21.52 5.57
N ASP A 210 -12.87 -21.24 5.45
CA ASP A 210 -11.79 -22.22 5.47
C ASP A 210 -10.52 -21.55 6.00
N GLU A 211 -10.14 -21.87 7.24
CA GLU A 211 -8.96 -21.30 7.90
C GLU A 211 -7.64 -21.85 7.34
N GLN A 212 -7.69 -22.97 6.60
CA GLN A 212 -6.52 -23.58 5.99
C GLN A 212 -6.21 -22.99 4.61
N PHE A 213 -7.14 -22.22 4.04
CA PHE A 213 -6.95 -21.57 2.76
C PHE A 213 -5.77 -20.59 2.80
N LYS A 214 -4.86 -20.74 1.85
CA LYS A 214 -3.72 -19.84 1.64
C LYS A 214 -3.69 -19.40 0.18
N ALA A 215 -3.95 -18.11 -0.06
CA ALA A 215 -3.78 -17.54 -1.38
C ALA A 215 -2.30 -17.55 -1.77
N GLN A 216 -1.99 -18.14 -2.94
CA GLN A 216 -0.66 -18.07 -3.52
C GLN A 216 -0.42 -16.69 -4.12
N SER A 217 0.80 -16.17 -3.96
CA SER A 217 1.19 -14.91 -4.54
C SER A 217 2.71 -14.79 -4.60
N ASP A 218 3.19 -14.50 -5.79
CA ASP A 218 4.61 -14.26 -6.10
C ASP A 218 5.01 -12.78 -5.93
N ILE A 219 4.05 -11.91 -5.58
CA ILE A 219 4.34 -10.51 -5.29
C ILE A 219 5.11 -10.47 -3.97
N PRO A 220 6.34 -9.90 -3.93
CA PRO A 220 7.10 -9.80 -2.70
C PRO A 220 6.53 -8.73 -1.78
N VAL A 221 6.70 -8.96 -0.48
CA VAL A 221 6.45 -8.00 0.58
C VAL A 221 7.54 -6.93 0.55
N ARG A 222 7.11 -5.67 0.56
CA ARG A 222 7.96 -4.50 0.65
C ARG A 222 7.42 -3.58 1.73
N SER A 223 8.31 -3.03 2.54
CA SER A 223 7.97 -1.94 3.44
C SER A 223 8.20 -0.61 2.75
N HIS A 224 7.36 0.37 3.05
CA HIS A 224 7.81 1.76 2.97
C HIS A 224 8.81 1.92 4.12
N THR A 225 10.07 1.76 3.77
CA THR A 225 11.15 1.73 4.75
C THR A 225 11.21 3.05 5.53
N LEU A 226 11.87 3.05 6.69
CA LEU A 226 12.15 4.30 7.40
C LEU A 226 12.87 5.34 6.52
N LEU A 227 13.61 4.89 5.50
CA LEU A 227 14.27 5.76 4.54
C LEU A 227 13.28 6.46 3.60
N HIS A 228 12.23 5.77 3.14
CA HIS A 228 11.13 6.42 2.38
C HIS A 228 10.42 7.47 3.23
N ILE A 229 10.15 7.14 4.50
CA ILE A 229 9.48 8.06 5.45
C ILE A 229 10.37 9.29 5.72
N ALA A 230 11.68 9.10 5.92
CA ALA A 230 12.62 10.20 6.10
C ALA A 230 12.70 11.10 4.86
N ALA A 231 12.72 10.51 3.66
CA ALA A 231 12.68 11.24 2.41
C ALA A 231 11.40 12.08 2.27
N ALA A 232 10.22 11.50 2.52
CA ALA A 232 8.94 12.20 2.49
C ALA A 232 8.88 13.38 3.48
N LYS A 233 9.53 13.25 4.64
CA LYS A 233 9.59 14.29 5.68
C LYS A 233 10.66 15.36 5.41
N GLY A 234 11.52 15.18 4.42
CA GLY A 234 12.67 16.06 4.20
C GLY A 234 13.77 15.95 5.26
N ASP A 235 13.83 14.85 6.02
CA ASP A 235 14.78 14.68 7.12
C ASP A 235 16.13 14.13 6.61
N LEU A 236 16.99 15.05 6.17
CA LEU A 236 18.32 14.71 5.62
C LEU A 236 19.24 14.03 6.66
N ALA A 237 19.08 14.34 7.94
CA ALA A 237 19.86 13.74 9.01
C ALA A 237 19.46 12.27 9.20
N ALA A 238 18.16 11.98 9.22
CA ALA A 238 17.66 10.61 9.25
C ALA A 238 18.08 9.82 8.01
N ILE A 239 18.00 10.40 6.81
CA ILE A 239 18.48 9.76 5.56
C ILE A 239 19.94 9.32 5.69
N THR A 240 20.80 10.23 6.16
CA THR A 240 22.24 9.95 6.37
C THR A 240 22.45 8.83 7.38
N SER A 241 21.77 8.91 8.52
CA SER A 241 21.87 7.92 9.60
C SER A 241 21.41 6.53 9.14
N LEU A 242 20.32 6.45 8.38
CA LEU A 242 19.79 5.19 7.85
C LEU A 242 20.72 4.59 6.80
N HIS A 243 21.28 5.40 5.90
CA HIS A 243 22.29 4.94 4.94
C HIS A 243 23.53 4.36 5.65
N GLN A 244 24.03 5.03 6.70
CA GLN A 244 25.15 4.53 7.51
C GLN A 244 24.84 3.20 8.23
N LYS A 245 23.56 2.94 8.53
CA LYS A 245 23.07 1.65 9.06
C LYS A 245 22.89 0.58 7.98
N GLY A 246 23.23 0.88 6.72
CA GLY A 246 23.16 -0.07 5.60
C GLY A 246 21.81 -0.14 4.91
N TYR A 247 20.91 0.84 5.11
CA TYR A 247 19.67 0.88 4.33
C TYR A 247 19.98 1.07 2.84
N ASN A 248 19.38 0.23 2.00
CA ASN A 248 19.47 0.34 0.55
C ASN A 248 18.77 1.62 0.07
N LEU A 249 19.53 2.53 -0.56
CA LEU A 249 19.01 3.78 -1.11
C LEU A 249 18.06 3.57 -2.30
N ASP A 250 18.21 2.44 -3.00
CA ASP A 250 17.41 2.09 -4.17
C ASP A 250 16.27 1.11 -3.81
N ALA A 251 16.00 0.92 -2.52
CA ALA A 251 14.90 0.07 -2.06
C ALA A 251 13.57 0.54 -2.63
N ARG A 252 12.70 -0.41 -2.96
CA ARG A 252 11.32 -0.15 -3.39
C ARG A 252 10.37 -0.26 -2.20
N ALA A 253 9.41 0.65 -2.16
CA ALA A 253 8.29 0.65 -1.23
C ALA A 253 7.17 -0.31 -1.66
N GLY A 254 6.10 -0.40 -0.85
CA GLY A 254 4.93 -1.22 -1.13
C GLY A 254 4.16 -0.81 -2.39
N ASP A 255 4.21 0.48 -2.75
CA ASP A 255 3.69 1.02 -4.02
C ASP A 255 4.62 0.76 -5.22
N GLY A 256 5.78 0.15 -4.97
CA GLY A 256 6.78 -0.20 -5.98
C GLY A 256 7.73 0.93 -6.37
N LEU A 257 7.59 2.13 -5.81
CA LEU A 257 8.46 3.27 -6.06
C LEU A 257 9.74 3.21 -5.22
N THR A 258 10.83 3.77 -5.73
CA THR A 258 12.09 3.92 -4.99
C THR A 258 12.09 5.16 -4.10
N VAL A 259 13.05 5.23 -3.17
CA VAL A 259 13.27 6.42 -2.34
C VAL A 259 13.53 7.67 -3.18
N LEU A 260 14.31 7.51 -4.28
CA LEU A 260 14.59 8.61 -5.20
C LEU A 260 13.32 9.11 -5.89
N GLN A 261 12.42 8.22 -6.28
CA GLN A 261 11.13 8.60 -6.87
C GLN A 261 10.20 9.28 -5.86
N TRP A 262 10.19 8.81 -4.61
CA TRP A 262 9.49 9.47 -3.51
C TRP A 262 9.99 10.90 -3.27
N SER A 263 11.28 11.16 -3.42
CA SER A 263 11.83 12.51 -3.25
C SER A 263 11.30 13.54 -4.27
N ILE A 264 10.73 13.10 -5.39
CA ILE A 264 10.19 14.00 -6.44
C ILE A 264 8.90 14.69 -6.00
N SER A 265 8.12 14.08 -5.10
CA SER A 265 6.91 14.71 -4.55
C SER A 265 7.21 15.72 -3.44
N VAL A 266 8.43 15.72 -2.91
CA VAL A 266 8.88 16.68 -1.89
C VAL A 266 9.17 18.03 -2.53
N GLU A 267 8.76 19.11 -1.86
CA GLU A 267 9.03 20.47 -2.33
C GLU A 267 10.55 20.75 -2.37
N GLY A 268 11.02 21.34 -3.48
CA GLY A 268 12.45 21.60 -3.72
C GLY A 268 13.25 20.36 -4.10
N THR A 269 14.58 20.48 -4.12
CA THR A 269 15.52 19.44 -4.58
C THR A 269 16.42 18.89 -3.48
N ALA A 270 16.36 19.41 -2.26
CA ALA A 270 17.30 19.09 -1.20
C ALA A 270 17.39 17.58 -0.89
N VAL A 271 16.25 16.89 -0.81
CA VAL A 271 16.21 15.44 -0.56
C VAL A 271 16.79 14.67 -1.74
N LEU A 272 16.40 15.03 -2.96
CA LEU A 272 16.87 14.41 -4.19
C LEU A 272 18.40 14.58 -4.34
N GLU A 273 18.91 15.79 -4.15
CA GLU A 273 20.34 16.13 -4.14
C GLU A 273 21.11 15.30 -3.12
N HIS A 274 20.56 15.20 -1.90
CA HIS A 274 21.20 14.47 -0.82
C HIS A 274 21.25 12.97 -1.07
N LEU A 275 20.17 12.37 -1.57
CA LEU A 275 20.14 10.94 -1.94
C LEU A 275 21.15 10.62 -3.05
N LEU A 276 21.21 11.45 -4.10
CA LEU A 276 22.19 11.30 -5.18
C LEU A 276 23.63 11.47 -4.67
N ALA A 277 23.87 12.42 -3.77
CA ALA A 277 25.19 12.62 -3.15
C ALA A 277 25.62 11.44 -2.26
N LEU A 278 24.67 10.74 -1.63
CA LEU A 278 24.92 9.50 -0.90
C LEU A 278 25.09 8.26 -1.81
N GLY A 279 24.89 8.42 -3.12
CA GLY A 279 25.10 7.37 -4.10
C GLY A 279 23.85 6.57 -4.49
N ALA A 280 22.64 7.11 -4.28
CA ALA A 280 21.42 6.54 -4.87
C ALA A 280 21.55 6.49 -6.39
N HIS A 281 21.15 5.39 -7.03
CA HIS A 281 21.32 5.23 -8.47
C HIS A 281 20.27 6.08 -9.21
N PRO A 282 20.66 6.99 -10.13
CA PRO A 282 19.72 7.88 -10.81
C PRO A 282 18.70 7.12 -11.68
N ASP A 283 19.09 5.96 -12.21
CA ASP A 283 18.22 5.06 -12.98
C ASP A 283 17.61 3.90 -12.16
N ALA A 284 17.58 4.00 -10.83
CA ALA A 284 16.84 3.04 -10.02
C ALA A 284 15.38 2.95 -10.51
N ARG A 285 14.91 1.71 -10.75
CA ARG A 285 13.63 1.45 -11.42
C ARG A 285 12.55 1.04 -10.44
N SER A 286 11.34 1.56 -10.59
CA SER A 286 10.15 1.05 -9.90
C SER A 286 9.80 -0.37 -10.34
N THR A 287 8.76 -0.97 -9.75
CA THR A 287 8.21 -2.27 -10.19
C THR A 287 7.60 -2.26 -11.59
N GLU A 288 7.32 -1.08 -12.17
CA GLU A 288 6.86 -0.92 -13.56
C GLU A 288 7.99 -0.47 -14.49
N GLY A 289 9.22 -0.44 -13.99
CA GLY A 289 10.39 -0.03 -14.76
C GLY A 289 10.57 1.49 -14.91
N ALA A 290 9.72 2.30 -14.30
CA ALA A 290 9.82 3.75 -14.38
C ALA A 290 11.00 4.27 -13.54
N THR A 291 11.66 5.34 -14.01
CA THR A 291 12.77 6.02 -13.31
C THR A 291 12.31 7.34 -12.70
N ALA A 292 13.10 7.89 -11.76
CA ALA A 292 12.82 9.21 -11.18
C ALA A 292 12.76 10.33 -12.24
N LEU A 293 13.48 10.20 -13.37
CA LEU A 293 13.42 11.14 -14.49
C LEU A 293 12.01 11.21 -15.09
N MET A 294 11.36 10.06 -15.25
CA MET A 294 9.99 9.99 -15.75
C MET A 294 8.99 10.61 -14.75
N ASN A 295 9.16 10.36 -13.45
CA ASN A 295 8.34 10.97 -12.41
C ASN A 295 8.50 12.50 -12.39
N ALA A 296 9.73 13.02 -12.54
CA ALA A 296 9.98 14.46 -12.62
C ALA A 296 9.25 15.11 -13.80
N VAL A 297 9.24 14.44 -14.96
CA VAL A 297 8.45 14.90 -16.11
C VAL A 297 6.96 14.86 -15.82
N GLN A 298 6.45 13.77 -15.26
CA GLN A 298 5.02 13.63 -14.96
C GLN A 298 4.53 14.70 -13.98
N SER A 299 5.34 15.01 -12.97
CA SER A 299 5.05 16.05 -11.98
C SER A 299 5.41 17.48 -12.44
N ASN A 300 5.84 17.66 -13.69
CA ASN A 300 6.30 18.94 -14.25
C ASN A 300 7.42 19.62 -13.44
N ARG A 301 8.31 18.83 -12.83
CA ARG A 301 9.41 19.28 -11.96
C ARG A 301 10.68 19.53 -12.76
N SER A 302 10.80 20.74 -13.31
CA SER A 302 11.96 21.16 -14.13
C SER A 302 13.29 21.10 -13.37
N ASP A 303 13.25 21.46 -12.09
CA ASP A 303 14.39 21.45 -11.16
C ASP A 303 14.93 20.03 -10.95
N ALA A 304 14.05 19.08 -10.61
CA ALA A 304 14.40 17.68 -10.43
C ALA A 304 14.87 17.04 -11.73
N LEU A 305 14.22 17.36 -12.87
CA LEU A 305 14.63 16.87 -14.19
C LEU A 305 16.09 17.25 -14.50
N GLN A 306 16.44 18.52 -14.35
CA GLN A 306 17.79 19.00 -14.64
C GLN A 306 18.82 18.36 -13.70
N LEU A 307 18.48 18.21 -12.43
CA LEU A 307 19.37 17.58 -11.45
C LEU A 307 19.64 16.10 -11.79
N LEU A 308 18.60 15.34 -12.14
CA LEU A 308 18.74 13.93 -12.52
C LEU A 308 19.59 13.76 -13.79
N ILE A 309 19.40 14.59 -14.80
CA ILE A 309 20.24 14.61 -16.01
C ILE A 309 21.69 14.91 -15.64
N LYS A 310 21.93 15.92 -14.78
CA LYS A 310 23.27 16.27 -14.29
C LYS A 310 23.92 15.13 -13.49
N ALA A 311 23.12 14.35 -12.77
CA ALA A 311 23.56 13.17 -12.03
C ALA A 311 23.79 11.94 -12.91
N GLY A 312 23.57 12.05 -14.23
CA GLY A 312 23.84 10.99 -15.19
C GLY A 312 22.69 10.03 -15.45
N ALA A 313 21.44 10.40 -15.12
CA ALA A 313 20.27 9.62 -15.48
C ALA A 313 20.18 9.37 -17.00
N ASP A 314 19.86 8.15 -17.40
CA ASP A 314 19.63 7.80 -18.80
C ASP A 314 18.32 8.42 -19.29
N VAL A 315 18.44 9.45 -20.13
CA VAL A 315 17.30 10.16 -20.75
C VAL A 315 16.46 9.27 -21.66
N ASN A 316 17.02 8.14 -22.12
CA ASN A 316 16.39 7.16 -22.99
C ASN A 316 15.94 5.89 -22.27
N ALA A 317 16.05 5.85 -20.93
CA ALA A 317 15.52 4.76 -20.13
C ALA A 317 14.04 4.52 -20.47
N LYS A 318 13.66 3.24 -20.54
CA LYS A 318 12.31 2.79 -20.89
C LYS A 318 11.66 2.11 -19.70
N ASP A 319 10.40 2.43 -19.42
CA ASP A 319 9.59 1.64 -18.50
C ASP A 319 9.29 0.25 -19.11
N ASP A 320 8.64 -0.64 -18.36
CA ASP A 320 8.40 -2.01 -18.82
C ASP A 320 7.41 -2.09 -20.00
N ARG A 321 6.75 -0.96 -20.32
CA ARG A 321 5.89 -0.79 -21.49
C ARG A 321 6.63 -0.14 -22.66
N GLY A 322 7.90 0.21 -22.50
CA GLY A 322 8.75 0.82 -23.52
C GLY A 322 8.73 2.35 -23.52
N PHE A 323 7.94 3.01 -22.66
CA PHE A 323 7.79 4.46 -22.66
C PHE A 323 9.01 5.14 -22.04
N THR A 324 9.41 6.26 -22.63
CA THR A 324 10.51 7.12 -22.14
C THR A 324 9.98 8.38 -21.45
N ALA A 325 10.86 9.14 -20.79
CA ALA A 325 10.52 10.45 -20.25
C ALA A 325 9.96 11.40 -21.33
N LEU A 326 10.45 11.33 -22.57
CA LEU A 326 9.97 12.15 -23.68
C LEU A 326 8.54 11.80 -24.11
N HIS A 327 8.17 10.51 -24.05
CA HIS A 327 6.76 10.13 -24.25
C HIS A 327 5.84 10.77 -23.21
N ARG A 328 6.25 10.75 -21.93
CA ARG A 328 5.48 11.39 -20.84
C ARG A 328 5.35 12.89 -21.05
N ALA A 329 6.43 13.56 -21.47
CA ALA A 329 6.38 14.99 -21.76
C ALA A 329 5.38 15.31 -22.88
N ALA A 330 5.37 14.53 -23.96
CA ALA A 330 4.44 14.68 -25.06
C ALA A 330 2.98 14.37 -24.64
N GLU A 331 2.77 13.28 -23.91
CA GLU A 331 1.46 12.85 -23.37
C GLU A 331 0.86 13.86 -22.37
N MET A 332 1.69 14.68 -21.72
CA MET A 332 1.22 15.68 -20.75
C MET A 332 1.30 17.12 -21.27
N GLY A 333 1.87 17.35 -22.46
CA GLY A 333 2.03 18.68 -23.04
C GLY A 333 3.12 19.53 -22.37
N HIS A 334 4.08 18.92 -21.68
CA HIS A 334 5.15 19.62 -20.96
C HIS A 334 6.27 20.07 -21.92
N LEU A 335 5.99 21.08 -22.75
CA LEU A 335 6.85 21.55 -23.85
C LEU A 335 8.27 21.90 -23.41
N GLU A 336 8.43 22.64 -22.32
CA GLU A 336 9.76 23.06 -21.85
C GLU A 336 10.59 21.86 -21.37
N LEU A 337 9.97 20.87 -20.73
CA LEU A 337 10.67 19.64 -20.33
C LEU A 337 11.06 18.80 -21.54
N ALA A 338 10.21 18.73 -22.57
CA ALA A 338 10.55 18.05 -23.83
C ALA A 338 11.78 18.70 -24.50
N LYS A 339 11.88 20.03 -24.51
CA LYS A 339 13.07 20.74 -25.01
C LYS A 339 14.33 20.37 -24.22
N VAL A 340 14.24 20.33 -22.89
CA VAL A 340 15.37 19.92 -22.03
C VAL A 340 15.80 18.48 -22.32
N LEU A 341 14.85 17.55 -22.43
CA LEU A 341 15.12 16.14 -22.75
C LEU A 341 15.79 15.99 -24.12
N LEU A 342 15.30 16.68 -25.16
CA LEU A 342 15.89 16.66 -26.50
C LEU A 342 17.30 17.25 -26.51
N ALA A 343 17.51 18.36 -25.80
CA ALA A 343 18.85 18.95 -25.64
C ALA A 343 19.82 18.00 -24.92
N ALA A 344 19.32 17.13 -24.04
CA ALA A 344 20.08 16.10 -23.36
C ALA A 344 20.21 14.78 -24.17
N GLY A 345 19.73 14.73 -25.42
CA GLY A 345 19.90 13.58 -26.31
C GLY A 345 18.79 12.53 -26.25
N ALA A 346 17.58 12.90 -25.81
CA ALA A 346 16.42 12.00 -25.87
C ALA A 346 16.05 11.66 -27.33
N ASP A 347 15.83 10.37 -27.60
CA ASP A 347 15.39 9.88 -28.90
C ASP A 347 13.88 10.06 -29.08
N LYS A 348 13.51 10.95 -30.02
CA LYS A 348 12.12 11.27 -30.36
C LYS A 348 11.41 10.24 -31.24
N HIS A 349 12.13 9.22 -31.71
CA HIS A 349 11.60 8.18 -32.59
C HIS A 349 11.32 6.84 -31.89
N VAL A 350 11.57 6.75 -30.57
CA VAL A 350 11.25 5.55 -29.80
C VAL A 350 9.76 5.22 -29.93
N VAL A 351 9.44 3.95 -30.17
CA VAL A 351 8.07 3.44 -30.22
C VAL A 351 7.78 2.63 -28.96
N ALA A 352 6.72 2.97 -28.25
CA ALA A 352 6.20 2.28 -27.07
C ALA A 352 4.71 1.97 -27.25
N GLN A 353 4.34 0.68 -27.22
CA GLN A 353 2.95 0.22 -27.44
C GLN A 353 2.27 0.81 -28.69
N GLY A 354 3.03 1.02 -29.78
CA GLY A 354 2.51 1.61 -31.02
C GLY A 354 2.47 3.14 -31.04
N HIS A 355 2.91 3.80 -29.98
CA HIS A 355 3.00 5.25 -29.89
C HIS A 355 4.46 5.73 -29.97
N THR A 356 4.68 6.80 -30.72
CA THR A 356 5.88 7.65 -30.60
C THR A 356 5.55 8.89 -29.75
N PRO A 357 6.54 9.62 -29.24
CA PRO A 357 6.30 10.91 -28.60
C PRO A 357 5.45 11.85 -29.47
N VAL A 358 5.73 11.97 -30.78
CA VAL A 358 4.95 12.84 -31.67
C VAL A 358 3.50 12.39 -31.80
N SER A 359 3.23 11.08 -31.88
CA SER A 359 1.85 10.58 -31.97
C SER A 359 1.01 10.88 -30.71
N LEU A 360 1.64 10.93 -29.54
CA LEU A 360 0.98 11.31 -28.29
C LEU A 360 0.68 12.81 -28.26
N ALA A 361 1.59 13.65 -28.78
CA ALA A 361 1.36 15.07 -28.94
C ALA A 361 0.23 15.38 -29.95
N GLU A 362 0.16 14.62 -31.05
CA GLU A 362 -0.92 14.70 -32.05
C GLU A 362 -2.28 14.36 -31.44
N ALA A 363 -2.36 13.31 -30.62
CA ALA A 363 -3.60 12.92 -29.94
C ALA A 363 -4.14 14.03 -29.02
N ARG A 364 -3.26 14.89 -28.48
CA ARG A 364 -3.62 16.05 -27.65
C ARG A 364 -3.86 17.33 -28.44
N GLN A 365 -3.50 17.37 -29.72
CA GLN A 365 -3.55 18.56 -30.57
C GLN A 365 -2.62 19.69 -30.09
N GLU A 366 -1.48 19.34 -29.48
CA GLU A 366 -0.48 20.29 -28.97
C GLU A 366 0.48 20.75 -30.08
N ALA A 367 0.07 21.75 -30.88
CA ALA A 367 0.78 22.18 -32.09
C ALA A 367 2.28 22.47 -31.88
N ALA A 368 2.65 23.14 -30.79
CA ALA A 368 4.04 23.46 -30.49
C ALA A 368 4.87 22.21 -30.15
N MET A 369 4.27 21.23 -29.46
CA MET A 369 4.92 19.96 -29.15
C MET A 369 5.07 19.11 -30.40
N ILE A 370 4.05 19.07 -31.26
CA ILE A 370 4.11 18.37 -32.55
C ILE A 370 5.25 18.94 -33.40
N GLN A 371 5.34 20.27 -33.52
CA GLN A 371 6.41 20.92 -34.28
C GLN A 371 7.81 20.65 -33.69
N LEU A 372 7.93 20.53 -32.37
CA LEU A 372 9.19 20.19 -31.70
C LEU A 372 9.64 18.75 -31.98
N LEU A 373 8.68 17.82 -32.11
CA LEU A 373 8.94 16.39 -32.23
C LEU A 373 9.00 15.88 -33.68
N GLN A 374 8.44 16.62 -34.64
CA GLN A 374 8.70 16.45 -36.08
C GLN A 374 10.17 16.71 -36.39
#